data_AF-A0A927V1J6-F1
#
_entry.id   AF-A0A927V1J6-F1
#
_cell.length_a   1.000
_cell.length_b   1.000
_cell.length_c   1.000
_cell.angle_alpha   90.00
_cell.angle_beta   90.00
_cell.angle_gamma   90.00
#
_symmetry.space_group_name_H-M   'P 1'
#
loop_
_entity.id
_entity.type
_entity.pdbx_description
1 polymer ?
#
loop_
_entity_poly.entity_id
_entity_poly.type
_entity_poly.pdbx_seq_one_letter_code
_entity_poly.pdbx_strand_id
1 'polypeptide(L)' 'MKNKLIWKILLFIGIIPLIIPFILGFYRMSIESWTLPDWLIMYSFVYWPTYIVGLVLITISIFKLAKKK' A
#
# COMPACT_ATOMS: atom_id res chain seq x y z
N MET A 1 19.62 -5.66 -17.87
CA MET A 1 19.50 -5.45 -16.40
C MET A 1 18.55 -4.30 -16.00
N LYS A 2 18.52 -3.14 -16.68
CA LYS A 2 17.67 -1.98 -16.34
C LYS A 2 16.20 -2.31 -16.05
N ASN A 3 15.57 -3.14 -16.89
CA ASN A 3 14.16 -3.48 -16.70
C ASN A 3 13.87 -4.26 -15.41
N LYS A 4 14.82 -5.03 -14.86
CA LYS A 4 14.61 -5.81 -13.62
C LYS A 4 14.64 -4.90 -12.39
N LEU A 5 15.41 -3.81 -12.44
CA LEU A 5 15.50 -2.79 -11.39
C LEU A 5 14.21 -1.96 -11.32
N ILE A 6 13.67 -1.55 -12.47
CA ILE A 6 12.43 -0.76 -12.55
C ILE A 6 11.26 -1.49 -11.88
N TRP A 7 11.07 -2.79 -12.15
CA TRP A 7 10.00 -3.56 -11.52
C TRP A 7 10.19 -3.78 -10.01
N LYS A 8 11.45 -3.85 -9.53
CA LYS A 8 11.72 -3.86 -8.09
C LYS A 8 11.36 -2.53 -7.44
N ILE A 9 11.72 -1.41 -8.08
CA ILE A 9 11.39 -0.07 -7.58
C ILE A 9 9.87 0.13 -7.56
N LEU A 10 9.15 -0.27 -8.60
CA LEU A 10 7.69 -0.21 -8.64
C LEU A 10 7.02 -1.07 -7.56
N LEU A 11 7.62 -2.21 -7.20
CA LEU A 11 7.20 -3.03 -6.06
C LEU A 11 7.31 -2.25 -4.74
N PHE A 12 8.46 -1.61 -4.48
CA PHE A 12 8.63 -0.77 -3.30
C PHE A 12 7.64 0.41 -3.29
N ILE A 13 7.46 1.07 -4.43
CA ILE A 13 6.50 2.18 -4.56
C ILE A 13 5.06 1.71 -4.32
N GLY A 14 4.69 0.49 -4.73
CA GLY A 14 3.36 -0.07 -4.47
C GLY A 14 3.11 -0.47 -3.01
N ILE A 15 4.16 -0.78 -2.25
CA ILE A 15 4.08 -1.12 -0.81
C ILE A 15 3.87 0.13 0.06
N ILE A 16 4.48 1.25 -0.32
CA ILE A 16 4.38 2.53 0.40
C ILE A 16 2.93 2.97 0.69
N PRO A 17 2.01 3.02 -0.31
CA PRO A 17 0.62 3.40 -0.09
C PRO A 17 -0.20 2.35 0.68
N LEU A 18 0.35 1.17 0.99
CA LEU A 18 -0.25 0.21 1.93
C LEU A 18 0.24 0.47 3.37
N ILE A 19 1.54 0.74 3.54
CA ILE A 19 2.15 0.88 4.87
C ILE A 19 1.94 2.28 5.46
N ILE A 20 2.14 3.35 4.69
CA ILE A 20 2.08 4.73 5.21
C ILE A 20 0.71 5.05 5.81
N PRO A 21 -0.41 4.76 5.13
CA PRO A 21 -1.71 5.00 5.73
C PRO A 21 -1.90 4.23 7.03
N PHE A 22 -1.40 2.99 7.10
CA PHE A 22 -1.57 2.14 8.28
C PHE A 22 -0.89 2.76 9.50
N ILE A 23 0.35 3.23 9.31
CA ILE A 23 1.13 3.91 10.36
C ILE A 23 0.45 5.22 10.78
N LEU A 24 0.04 6.05 9.82
CA LEU A 24 -0.63 7.32 10.11
C LEU A 24 -1.96 7.12 10.84
N GLY A 25 -2.73 6.12 10.40
CA GLY A 25 -3.98 5.75 11.05
C GLY A 25 -3.73 5.28 12.48
N PHE A 26 -2.78 4.38 12.70
CA PHE A 26 -2.46 3.88 14.04
C PHE A 26 -1.96 5.00 14.96
N TYR A 27 -1.15 5.92 14.45
CA TYR A 27 -0.73 7.12 15.17
C TYR A 27 -1.92 8.00 15.57
N ARG A 28 -2.87 8.23 14.65
CA ARG A 28 -4.10 8.99 14.96
C ARG A 28 -4.96 8.31 16.03
N MET A 29 -5.13 6.99 15.94
CA MET A 29 -5.85 6.18 16.94
C MET A 29 -5.16 6.22 18.32
N SER A 30 -3.85 6.44 18.38
CA SER A 30 -3.13 6.57 19.65
C SER A 30 -3.30 7.95 20.32
N ILE A 31 -3.69 8.96 19.54
CA ILE A 31 -3.85 10.35 19.99
C ILE A 31 -5.32 10.66 20.24
N GLU A 32 -6.20 10.19 19.36
CA GLU A 32 -7.63 10.36 19.44
C GLU A 32 -8.24 9.12 20.10
N SER A 33 -9.23 9.29 20.97
CA SER A 33 -9.90 8.20 21.73
C SER A 33 -10.80 7.32 20.87
N TRP A 34 -10.41 7.05 19.63
CA TRP A 34 -11.20 6.31 18.67
C TRP A 34 -11.17 4.83 18.98
N THR A 35 -12.32 4.19 18.83
CA THR A 35 -12.36 2.73 18.94
C THR A 35 -11.75 2.12 17.67
N LEU A 36 -11.14 0.95 17.82
CA LEU A 36 -10.51 0.22 16.72
C LEU A 36 -11.47 -0.03 15.53
N PRO A 37 -12.77 -0.34 15.76
CA PRO A 37 -13.77 -0.42 14.68
C PRO A 37 -13.99 0.91 13.93
N ASP A 38 -14.16 2.03 14.64
CA ASP A 38 -14.40 3.35 14.01
C ASP A 38 -13.20 3.78 13.16
N TRP A 39 -12.00 3.52 13.68
CA TRP A 39 -10.76 3.74 12.98
C TRP A 39 -10.68 2.90 11.68
N LEU A 40 -10.97 1.60 11.75
CA LEU A 40 -10.97 0.71 10.57
C LEU A 40 -11.96 1.16 9.49
N ILE A 41 -13.14 1.64 9.88
CA ILE A 41 -14.17 2.11 8.94
C ILE A 41 -13.70 3.39 8.24
N MET A 42 -13.25 4.39 9.01
CA MET A 42 -12.72 5.63 8.40
C MET A 42 -11.50 5.33 7.53
N TYR A 43 -10.59 4.51 8.03
CA TYR A 43 -9.38 4.11 7.33
C TYR A 43 -9.69 3.43 5.99
N SER A 44 -10.68 2.53 5.98
CA SER A 44 -11.14 1.88 4.75
C SER A 44 -11.72 2.88 3.76
N PHE A 45 -12.57 3.83 4.21
CA PHE A 45 -13.18 4.82 3.31
C PHE A 45 -12.23 5.88 2.77
N VAL A 46 -11.23 6.28 3.55
CA VAL A 46 -10.29 7.35 3.15
C VAL A 46 -9.17 6.80 2.27
N TYR A 47 -8.70 5.58 2.56
CA TYR A 47 -7.47 5.04 1.96
C TYR A 47 -7.71 3.85 1.02
N TRP A 48 -8.96 3.45 0.73
CA TRP A 48 -9.22 2.43 -0.30
C TRP A 48 -8.61 2.74 -1.67
N PRO A 49 -8.56 4.00 -2.19
CA PRO A 49 -8.00 4.26 -3.52
C PRO A 49 -6.49 4.01 -3.53
N THR A 50 -5.80 4.34 -2.43
CA THR A 50 -4.37 4.07 -2.25
C THR A 50 -4.05 2.59 -2.22
N TYR A 51 -4.93 1.74 -1.67
CA TYR A 51 -4.75 0.29 -1.72
C TYR A 51 -4.91 -0.27 -3.12
N ILE A 52 -5.91 0.20 -3.87
CA ILE A 52 -6.10 -0.24 -5.26
C ILE A 52 -4.86 0.09 -6.09
N VAL A 53 -4.34 1.32 -5.98
CA VAL A 53 -3.12 1.73 -6.70
C VAL A 53 -1.92 0.87 -6.27
N GLY A 54 -1.72 0.66 -4.97
CA GLY A 54 -0.65 -0.18 -4.45
C GLY A 54 -0.72 -1.63 -4.95
N LEU A 55 -1.90 -2.25 -4.86
CA LEU A 55 -2.15 -3.61 -5.33
C LEU A 55 -1.94 -3.76 -6.83
N VAL A 56 -2.41 -2.80 -7.64
CA VAL A 56 -2.19 -2.81 -9.10
C VAL A 56 -0.71 -2.74 -9.44
N LEU A 57 0.04 -1.83 -8.79
CA LEU A 57 1.49 -1.70 -9.00
C LEU A 57 2.25 -2.97 -8.61
N ILE A 58 1.90 -3.57 -7.47
CA ILE A 58 2.49 -4.84 -7.01
C ILE A 58 2.17 -5.96 -8.01
N THR A 59 0.91 -6.08 -8.42
CA THR A 59 0.46 -7.14 -9.33
C THR A 59 1.16 -7.06 -10.68
N ILE A 60 1.22 -5.87 -11.29
CA ILE A 60 1.92 -5.66 -12.57
C ILE A 60 3.42 -5.98 -12.43
N SER A 61 4.03 -5.56 -11.32
CA SER A 61 5.45 -5.79 -11.05
C SER A 61 5.78 -7.28 -10.88
N ILE A 62 4.97 -8.01 -10.11
CA ILE A 62 5.09 -9.46 -9.92
C ILE A 62 4.91 -10.18 -11.25
N PHE A 63 3.85 -9.86 -12.00
CA PHE A 63 3.57 -10.51 -13.29
C PHE A 63 4.71 -10.31 -14.30
N LYS A 64 5.25 -9.08 -14.38
CA LYS A 64 6.40 -8.78 -15.26
C LYS A 64 7.71 -9.42 -14.81
N LEU A 65 7.91 -9.61 -13.51
CA LEU A 65 9.08 -10.32 -12.97
C LEU A 65 8.98 -11.83 -13.20
N ALA A 66 7.78 -12.41 -13.04
CA ALA A 66 7.51 -13.82 -13.27
C ALA A 66 7.66 -14.20 -14.75
N LYS A 67 7.14 -13.39 -15.69
CA LYS A 67 7.27 -13.61 -17.14
C LYS A 67 8.71 -13.48 -17.68
N LYS A 68 9.63 -12.91 -16.89
CA LYS A 68 11.05 -12.74 -17.26
C LYS A 68 11.99 -13.75 -16.61
N LYS A 69 11.47 -14.66 -15.79
CA LYS A 69 12.17 -15.89 -15.41
C LYS A 69 11.90 -16.95 -16.47
#